data_AF-W8BK42-F1
#
_entry.id   AF-W8BK42-F1
#
_cell.length_a   1.000
_cell.length_b   1.000
_cell.length_c   1.000
_cell.angle_alpha   90.00
_cell.angle_beta   90.00
_cell.angle_gamma   90.00
#
_symmetry.space_group_name_H-M   'P 1'
#
loop_
_entity.id
_entity.type
_entity.pdbx_description
1 polymer ?
#
loop_
_entity_poly.entity_id
_entity_poly.type
_entity_poly.pdbx_seq_one_letter_code
_entity_poly.pdbx_strand_id
1 'polypeptide(L)'
;ANIFAQWRGSINYTFKLVKTGFHSGRLRVFFVPQGVASTLKVGSAPTIEIEKNYQIVVDIAESDTFTFNVPFVATKPWLSTYGPSAFTGYIVVTVLNELRAPPVVSNKINVIVEVAGGSDFSFSMPCEPWALTGSPTQLPPSIKPAEVQIAGTNIDLNDDQKRSLVDPDSISVINPLANWSPESHCIGEKIMSIRQLIKRANWIGSATMLPASATDQQYAVLNPYANASNQQNKQVDYLSYFSNLFAFFRGGVRIKVNASILYANGNLGNSTPNGEWFTPSNGSPCLNIKMLNAITTDYIQVAANIKKLNNIVGKVGFANADVYNSSTLNAAMVNSSSTTVVNQGVEGMVEIEVPYYNSSHLTPSNVPNIGDPLIDIDSQATSEGTYPLPMLLIGTNPLPRQLRIASTAEHNAQVYKTEALTCNFYRAASDDYSYHYFIGVPTMIYRPSVASDYYKPQN
;
A
#
# COMPACT_ATOMS: atom_id res chain seq x y z
N ALA A 1 -9.54 4.92 -5.45
CA ALA A 1 -8.94 5.13 -6.78
C ALA A 1 -7.49 4.67 -6.86
N ASN A 2 -6.63 4.94 -5.86
CA ASN A 2 -5.18 4.72 -5.96
C ASN A 2 -4.70 3.27 -6.25
N ILE A 3 -5.55 2.26 -6.05
CA ILE A 3 -5.22 0.84 -6.20
C ILE A 3 -6.15 0.13 -7.19
N PHE A 4 -6.83 0.91 -8.04
CA PHE A 4 -7.77 0.42 -9.03
C PHE A 4 -7.50 1.13 -10.34
N ALA A 5 -7.63 0.44 -11.46
CA ALA A 5 -7.46 1.05 -12.78
C ALA A 5 -8.75 1.71 -13.28
N GLN A 6 -9.91 1.33 -12.74
CA GLN A 6 -11.21 1.79 -13.24
C GLN A 6 -12.17 2.17 -12.11
N TRP A 7 -13.07 3.12 -12.42
CA TRP A 7 -14.12 3.59 -11.53
C TRP A 7 -15.44 3.83 -12.27
N ARG A 8 -16.52 3.81 -11.50
CA ARG A 8 -17.89 4.05 -11.93
C ARG A 8 -18.71 4.63 -10.77
N GLY A 9 -19.77 5.34 -11.13
CA GLY A 9 -20.88 5.69 -10.23
C GLY A 9 -20.94 7.17 -9.91
N SER A 10 -21.98 7.55 -9.19
CA SER A 10 -22.24 8.94 -8.82
C SER A 10 -21.23 9.45 -7.78
N ILE A 11 -21.02 10.76 -7.78
CA ILE A 11 -20.12 11.44 -6.85
C ILE A 11 -20.92 12.54 -6.13
N ASN A 12 -20.89 12.49 -4.81
CA ASN A 12 -21.46 13.47 -3.91
C ASN A 12 -20.43 14.57 -3.59
N TYR A 13 -20.74 15.81 -3.95
CA TYR A 13 -19.95 16.99 -3.59
C TYR A 13 -20.68 17.76 -2.50
N THR A 14 -20.15 17.74 -1.28
CA THR A 14 -20.73 18.45 -0.14
C THR A 14 -20.00 19.76 0.06
N PHE A 15 -20.72 20.87 -0.11
CA PHE A 15 -20.21 22.22 0.05
C PHE A 15 -20.53 22.70 1.45
N LYS A 16 -19.50 23.14 2.19
CA LYS A 16 -19.62 23.78 3.51
C LYS A 16 -19.16 25.23 3.40
N LEU A 17 -20.09 26.15 3.67
CA LEU A 17 -19.89 27.59 3.58
C LEU A 17 -19.44 28.12 4.94
N VAL A 18 -18.22 28.66 5.02
CA VAL A 18 -17.70 29.31 6.23
C VAL A 18 -18.28 30.74 6.30
N LYS A 19 -19.46 30.86 6.91
CA LYS A 19 -20.23 32.11 7.02
C LYS A 19 -20.88 32.26 8.39
N THR A 20 -21.34 33.48 8.69
CA THR A 20 -22.30 33.77 9.76
C THR A 20 -23.72 33.90 9.19
N GLY A 21 -24.75 33.87 10.04
CA GLY A 21 -26.15 34.10 9.64
C GLY A 21 -26.48 35.48 9.08
N PHE A 22 -25.52 36.42 9.09
CA PHE A 22 -25.68 37.78 8.54
C PHE A 22 -25.31 37.89 7.06
N HIS A 23 -24.87 36.80 6.43
CA HIS A 23 -24.59 36.75 5.00
C HIS A 23 -25.85 36.33 4.23
N SER A 24 -26.19 37.07 3.18
CA SER A 24 -27.29 36.77 2.26
C SER A 24 -26.77 36.77 0.83
N GLY A 25 -27.30 35.89 -0.02
CA GLY A 25 -26.83 35.71 -1.39
C GLY A 25 -27.32 34.40 -1.96
N ARG A 26 -27.20 34.22 -3.28
CA ARG A 26 -27.61 32.97 -3.93
C ARG A 26 -26.49 32.43 -4.77
N LEU A 27 -26.15 31.18 -4.53
CA LEU A 27 -25.22 30.42 -5.34
C LEU A 27 -26.00 29.53 -6.29
N ARG A 28 -25.49 29.38 -7.50
CA ARG A 28 -25.95 28.41 -8.47
C ARG A 28 -24.82 27.43 -8.71
N VAL A 29 -25.12 26.14 -8.62
CA VAL A 29 -24.17 25.06 -8.88
C VAL A 29 -24.72 24.20 -10.01
N PHE A 30 -23.93 23.97 -11.05
CA PHE A 30 -24.32 23.15 -12.19
C PHE A 30 -23.18 22.26 -12.69
N PHE A 31 -23.53 21.13 -13.30
CA PHE A 31 -22.59 20.16 -13.83
C PHE A 31 -22.55 20.22 -15.35
N VAL A 32 -21.34 20.27 -15.94
CA VAL A 32 -21.14 20.23 -17.39
C VAL A 32 -20.52 18.87 -17.77
N PRO A 33 -21.28 17.96 -18.42
CA PRO A 33 -20.78 16.65 -18.80
C PRO A 33 -19.75 16.74 -19.94
N GLN A 34 -18.75 15.86 -19.92
CA GLN A 34 -17.66 15.74 -20.92
C GLN A 34 -16.85 17.02 -21.18
N GLY A 35 -17.07 18.08 -20.40
CA GLY A 35 -16.28 19.30 -20.47
C GLY A 35 -14.89 19.12 -19.88
N VAL A 36 -13.89 19.75 -20.48
CA VAL A 36 -12.54 19.86 -19.92
C VAL A 36 -12.40 21.20 -19.21
N ALA A 37 -12.02 21.18 -17.92
CA ALA A 37 -11.94 22.38 -17.09
C ALA A 37 -10.96 23.44 -17.62
N SER A 38 -9.97 23.07 -18.44
CA SER A 38 -9.05 24.01 -19.10
C SER A 38 -9.73 24.99 -20.05
N THR A 39 -10.97 24.71 -20.44
CA THR A 39 -11.78 25.63 -21.27
C THR A 39 -12.49 26.70 -20.44
N LEU A 40 -12.49 26.59 -19.10
CA LEU A 40 -13.07 27.58 -18.21
C LEU A 40 -12.15 28.80 -18.06
N LYS A 41 -12.69 29.99 -18.29
CA LYS A 41 -12.03 31.26 -17.96
C LYS A 41 -12.57 31.77 -16.64
N VAL A 42 -11.69 32.10 -15.70
CA VAL A 42 -12.06 32.74 -14.42
C VAL A 42 -12.80 34.04 -14.73
N GLY A 43 -14.01 34.19 -14.18
CA GLY A 43 -14.87 35.35 -14.45
C GLY A 43 -15.72 35.26 -15.72
N SER A 44 -15.70 34.15 -16.44
CA SER A 44 -16.62 33.89 -17.56
C SER A 44 -17.34 32.56 -17.35
N ALA A 45 -18.60 32.63 -16.91
CA ALA A 45 -19.46 31.45 -16.93
C ALA A 45 -19.69 31.05 -18.40
N PRO A 46 -19.64 29.76 -18.77
CA PRO A 46 -19.96 29.31 -20.13
C PRO A 46 -21.38 29.76 -20.49
N THR A 47 -21.51 30.77 -21.36
CA THR A 47 -22.78 31.48 -21.60
C THR A 47 -23.84 30.65 -22.34
N ILE A 48 -23.46 29.52 -22.95
CA ILE A 48 -24.31 28.82 -23.92
C ILE A 48 -25.15 27.68 -23.29
N GLU A 49 -24.83 27.20 -22.08
CA GLU A 49 -25.43 25.93 -21.60
C GLU A 49 -25.86 25.89 -20.13
N ILE A 50 -25.83 27.01 -19.38
CA ILE A 50 -26.16 27.00 -17.94
C ILE A 50 -27.57 26.46 -17.69
N GLU A 51 -28.56 26.91 -18.47
CA GLU A 51 -29.97 26.51 -18.29
C GLU A 51 -30.29 25.11 -18.79
N LYS A 52 -29.41 24.53 -19.63
CA LYS A 52 -29.59 23.19 -20.19
C LYS A 52 -28.99 22.09 -19.32
N ASN A 53 -28.15 22.48 -18.36
CA ASN A 53 -27.48 21.57 -17.45
C ASN A 53 -28.28 21.41 -16.16
N TYR A 54 -28.16 20.23 -15.56
CA TYR A 54 -28.70 20.00 -14.22
C TYR A 54 -28.03 20.96 -13.23
N GLN A 55 -28.86 21.65 -12.44
CA GLN A 55 -28.41 22.71 -11.54
C GLN A 55 -29.23 22.74 -10.25
N ILE A 56 -28.61 23.26 -9.20
CA ILE A 56 -29.29 23.65 -7.97
C ILE A 56 -29.02 25.13 -7.69
N VAL A 57 -29.99 25.79 -7.09
CA VAL A 57 -29.84 27.14 -6.57
C VAL A 57 -29.95 27.06 -5.06
N VAL A 58 -28.93 27.56 -4.37
CA VAL A 58 -28.82 27.50 -2.92
C VAL A 58 -28.81 28.92 -2.38
N ASP A 59 -29.73 29.21 -1.47
CA ASP A 59 -29.72 30.44 -0.70
C ASP A 59 -28.78 30.28 0.49
N ILE A 60 -27.75 31.12 0.56
CA ILE A 60 -26.76 31.04 1.64
C ILE A 60 -27.31 31.61 2.94
N ALA A 61 -28.45 32.30 2.94
CA ALA A 61 -29.08 32.72 4.19
C ALA A 61 -29.69 31.51 4.93
N GLU A 62 -30.22 30.54 4.18
CA GLU A 62 -31.00 29.41 4.72
C GLU A 62 -30.15 28.22 5.14
N SER A 63 -29.07 27.92 4.39
CA SER A 63 -28.18 26.81 4.71
C SER A 63 -26.70 27.20 4.58
N ASP A 64 -25.87 26.63 5.45
CA ASP A 64 -24.41 26.66 5.37
C ASP A 64 -23.84 25.41 4.69
N THR A 65 -24.61 24.33 4.59
CA THR A 65 -24.17 23.06 4.02
C THR A 65 -25.18 22.53 3.02
N PHE A 66 -24.70 22.08 1.86
CA PHE A 66 -25.54 21.41 0.87
C PHE A 66 -24.73 20.39 0.07
N THR A 67 -25.40 19.34 -0.41
CA THR A 67 -24.77 18.30 -1.22
C THR A 67 -25.30 18.32 -2.65
N PHE A 68 -24.38 18.23 -3.60
CA PHE A 68 -24.62 18.17 -5.03
C PHE A 68 -24.20 16.78 -5.53
N ASN A 69 -25.17 15.90 -5.76
CA ASN A 69 -24.94 14.57 -6.32
C ASN A 69 -24.82 14.65 -7.84
N VAL A 70 -23.66 14.28 -8.39
CA VAL A 70 -23.42 14.18 -9.82
C VAL A 70 -23.56 12.72 -10.25
N PRO A 71 -24.53 12.37 -11.11
CA PRO A 71 -24.70 11.01 -11.60
C PRO A 71 -23.56 10.60 -12.53
N PHE A 72 -23.38 9.29 -12.72
CA PHE A 72 -22.37 8.76 -13.64
C PHE A 72 -22.76 8.98 -15.11
N VAL A 73 -22.29 10.08 -15.69
CA VAL A 73 -22.53 10.44 -17.10
C VAL A 73 -21.26 10.15 -17.91
N ALA A 74 -21.21 8.99 -18.56
CA ALA A 74 -20.08 8.55 -19.38
C ALA A 74 -20.54 7.73 -20.59
N THR A 75 -19.76 7.76 -21.68
CA THR A 75 -19.98 6.94 -22.88
C THR A 75 -19.55 5.48 -22.68
N LYS A 76 -18.68 5.23 -21.70
CA LYS A 76 -18.17 3.90 -21.34
C LYS A 76 -18.78 3.45 -20.02
N PRO A 77 -19.05 2.15 -19.83
CA PRO A 77 -19.53 1.62 -18.55
C PRO A 77 -18.54 1.83 -17.39
N TRP A 78 -17.25 1.96 -17.69
CA TRP A 78 -16.18 2.19 -16.73
C TRP A 78 -15.25 3.26 -17.27
N LEU A 79 -14.81 4.16 -16.39
CA LEU A 79 -13.78 5.15 -16.70
C LEU A 79 -12.47 4.75 -16.05
N SER A 80 -11.35 5.12 -16.67
CA SER A 80 -10.04 4.95 -16.05
C SER A 80 -9.94 5.82 -14.79
N THR A 81 -9.23 5.36 -13.76
CA THR A 81 -8.89 6.19 -12.57
C THR A 81 -7.72 7.13 -12.85
N TYR A 82 -7.07 6.97 -14.00
CA TYR A 82 -5.88 7.72 -14.38
C TYR A 82 -5.97 8.21 -15.84
N GLY A 83 -5.36 9.37 -16.09
CA GLY A 83 -5.24 9.94 -17.43
C GLY A 83 -6.35 10.92 -17.82
N PRO A 84 -6.29 11.46 -19.05
CA PRO A 84 -7.13 12.58 -19.50
C PRO A 84 -8.61 12.20 -19.74
N SER A 85 -8.99 10.94 -19.57
CA SER A 85 -10.36 10.44 -19.73
C SER A 85 -10.94 9.92 -18.42
N ALA A 86 -10.32 10.28 -17.28
CA ALA A 86 -10.66 9.77 -15.95
C ALA A 86 -11.78 10.56 -15.23
N PHE A 87 -12.52 11.39 -15.96
CA PHE A 87 -13.56 12.27 -15.42
C PHE A 87 -14.85 12.20 -16.25
N THR A 88 -15.97 12.53 -15.62
CA THR A 88 -17.28 12.63 -16.29
C THR A 88 -17.60 14.05 -16.76
N GLY A 89 -16.94 15.06 -16.19
CA GLY A 89 -17.14 16.48 -16.50
C GLY A 89 -16.56 17.37 -15.41
N TYR A 90 -17.05 18.60 -15.30
CA TYR A 90 -16.70 19.53 -14.21
C TYR A 90 -17.94 20.20 -13.61
N ILE A 91 -17.80 20.68 -12.38
CA ILE A 91 -18.82 21.47 -11.68
C ILE A 91 -18.43 22.94 -11.76
N VAL A 92 -19.42 23.80 -12.00
CA VAL A 92 -19.27 25.25 -11.95
C VAL A 92 -20.15 25.82 -10.85
N VAL A 93 -19.58 26.68 -10.03
CA VAL A 93 -20.29 27.48 -9.04
C VAL A 93 -20.32 28.92 -9.53
N THR A 94 -21.52 29.47 -9.72
CA THR A 94 -21.73 30.88 -10.11
C THR A 94 -22.51 31.62 -9.04
N VAL A 95 -22.25 32.91 -8.92
CA VAL A 95 -23.02 33.80 -8.05
C VAL A 95 -24.27 34.24 -8.83
N LEU A 96 -25.45 33.88 -8.32
CA LEU A 96 -26.72 34.30 -8.91
C LEU A 96 -27.16 35.64 -8.32
N ASN A 97 -27.12 35.75 -6.98
CA ASN A 97 -27.32 37.01 -6.27
C ASN A 97 -26.06 37.35 -5.49
N GLU A 98 -25.60 38.58 -5.62
CA GLU A 98 -24.41 39.08 -4.94
C GLU A 98 -24.47 38.89 -3.43
N LEU A 99 -23.30 38.67 -2.82
CA LEU A 99 -23.14 38.58 -1.39
C LEU A 99 -23.48 39.92 -0.73
N ARG A 100 -24.47 39.91 0.16
CA ARG A 100 -24.86 41.03 1.03
C ARG A 100 -24.51 40.68 2.46
N ALA A 101 -23.78 41.56 3.12
CA ALA A 101 -23.40 41.41 4.51
C ALA A 101 -23.19 42.78 5.18
N PRO A 102 -23.47 42.94 6.49
CA PRO A 102 -23.14 44.15 7.24
C PRO A 102 -21.62 44.42 7.30
N PRO A 103 -21.17 45.67 7.52
CA PRO A 103 -19.73 46.00 7.60
C PRO A 103 -18.95 45.30 8.72
N VAL A 104 -19.65 44.71 9.70
CA VAL A 104 -19.06 44.02 10.86
C VAL A 104 -18.71 42.55 10.58
N VAL A 105 -19.06 42.01 9.41
CA VAL A 105 -18.71 40.64 8.99
C VAL A 105 -17.89 40.65 7.69
N SER A 106 -17.26 39.52 7.38
CA SER A 106 -16.40 39.39 6.20
C SER A 106 -17.18 39.52 4.89
N ASN A 107 -16.67 40.28 3.93
CA ASN A 107 -17.20 40.33 2.55
C ASN A 107 -16.72 39.16 1.68
N LYS A 108 -16.15 38.12 2.31
CA LYS A 108 -15.63 36.91 1.65
C LYS A 108 -16.07 35.68 2.45
N ILE A 109 -16.55 34.67 1.73
CA ILE A 109 -16.92 33.37 2.29
C ILE A 109 -15.95 32.33 1.74
N ASN A 110 -15.34 31.56 2.63
CA ASN A 110 -14.56 30.39 2.23
C ASN A 110 -15.50 29.20 2.04
N VAL A 111 -15.27 28.41 0.99
CA VAL A 111 -16.06 27.22 0.69
C VAL A 111 -15.17 26.00 0.78
N ILE A 112 -15.54 25.06 1.64
CA ILE A 112 -14.91 23.75 1.76
C ILE A 112 -15.73 22.78 0.93
N VAL A 113 -15.06 21.94 0.13
CA VAL A 113 -15.70 20.92 -0.71
C VAL A 113 -15.21 19.55 -0.26
N GLU A 114 -16.14 18.74 0.24
CA GLU A 114 -15.93 17.33 0.57
C GLU A 114 -16.48 16.46 -0.56
N VAL A 115 -15.77 15.38 -0.90
CA VAL A 115 -16.14 14.51 -2.02
C VAL A 115 -16.31 13.08 -1.51
N ALA A 116 -17.44 12.46 -1.84
CA ALA A 116 -17.74 11.07 -1.53
C ALA A 116 -18.34 10.36 -2.76
N GLY A 117 -18.23 9.03 -2.84
CA GLY A 117 -19.01 8.26 -3.82
C GLY A 117 -20.48 8.16 -3.38
N GLY A 118 -21.41 8.11 -4.31
CA GLY A 118 -22.81 7.73 -4.02
C GLY A 118 -23.00 6.22 -3.92
N SER A 119 -24.24 5.76 -3.69
CA SER A 119 -24.57 4.32 -3.52
C SER A 119 -24.22 3.42 -4.69
N ASP A 120 -24.22 3.95 -5.91
CA ASP A 120 -23.85 3.21 -7.13
C ASP A 120 -22.34 3.25 -7.43
N PHE A 121 -21.54 3.85 -6.55
CA PHE A 121 -20.11 4.01 -6.75
C PHE A 121 -19.35 2.69 -6.59
N SER A 122 -18.53 2.36 -7.58
CA SER A 122 -17.73 1.13 -7.60
C SER A 122 -16.37 1.33 -8.27
N PHE A 123 -15.40 0.52 -7.81
CA PHE A 123 -14.08 0.40 -8.42
C PHE A 123 -13.88 -0.99 -8.99
N SER A 124 -13.02 -1.11 -10.01
CA SER A 124 -12.65 -2.39 -10.62
C SER A 124 -11.18 -2.42 -11.05
N MET A 125 -10.70 -3.61 -11.40
CA MET A 125 -9.33 -3.88 -11.83
C MET A 125 -8.28 -3.44 -10.79
N PRO A 126 -8.10 -4.19 -9.69
CA PRO A 126 -7.13 -3.82 -8.67
C PRO A 126 -5.71 -3.82 -9.25
N CYS A 127 -4.95 -2.75 -8.97
CA CYS A 127 -3.58 -2.54 -9.42
C CYS A 127 -2.67 -2.10 -8.26
N GLU A 128 -1.35 -2.08 -8.51
CA GLU A 128 -0.38 -1.60 -7.53
C GLU A 128 -0.67 -0.13 -7.12
N PRO A 129 -0.50 0.26 -5.84
CA PRO A 129 -0.66 1.64 -5.43
C PRO A 129 0.31 2.58 -6.16
N TRP A 130 -0.19 3.61 -6.84
CA TRP A 130 0.64 4.57 -7.59
C TRP A 130 1.04 5.81 -6.78
N ALA A 131 0.25 6.17 -5.77
CA ALA A 131 0.63 7.10 -4.70
C ALA A 131 0.97 6.33 -3.43
N LEU A 132 1.99 6.79 -2.70
CA LEU A 132 2.45 6.19 -1.44
C LEU A 132 2.21 7.14 -0.28
N THR A 133 2.13 6.61 0.93
CA THR A 133 2.13 7.43 2.13
C THR A 133 3.43 8.18 2.26
N GLY A 134 3.35 9.45 2.64
CA GLY A 134 4.53 10.26 2.86
C GLY A 134 4.19 11.66 3.35
N SER A 135 5.13 12.30 4.02
CA SER A 135 5.02 13.72 4.31
C SER A 135 5.19 14.50 2.99
N PRO A 136 4.31 15.46 2.68
CA PRO A 136 4.57 16.38 1.59
C PRO A 136 5.91 17.08 1.85
N THR A 137 6.77 17.15 0.82
CA THR A 137 7.93 18.04 0.85
C THR A 137 7.39 19.45 1.08
N GLN A 138 7.82 20.13 2.15
CA GLN A 138 7.34 21.48 2.46
C GLN A 138 7.48 22.37 1.22
N LEU A 139 6.36 22.66 0.56
CA LEU A 139 6.20 23.96 -0.07
C LEU A 139 6.03 24.96 1.09
N PRO A 140 6.65 26.15 1.01
CA PRO A 140 6.67 27.10 2.13
C PRO A 140 5.23 27.36 2.64
N PRO A 141 5.05 27.49 3.96
CA PRO A 141 3.73 27.42 4.58
C PRO A 141 2.91 28.65 4.17
N SER A 142 1.71 28.42 3.63
CA SER A 142 0.70 29.49 3.49
C SER A 142 -0.68 29.08 3.95
N ILE A 143 -0.80 27.98 4.70
CA ILE A 143 -2.10 27.56 5.24
C ILE A 143 -1.98 27.49 6.75
N LYS A 144 -2.47 28.54 7.42
CA LYS A 144 -2.76 28.51 8.85
C LYS A 144 -3.88 27.49 9.07
N PRO A 145 -3.82 26.63 10.10
CA PRO A 145 -4.98 25.86 10.51
C PRO A 145 -6.07 26.85 10.91
N ALA A 146 -7.17 26.87 10.15
CA ALA A 146 -8.36 27.60 10.53
C ALA A 146 -9.13 26.71 11.50
N GLU A 147 -9.22 27.11 12.77
CA GLU A 147 -10.23 26.55 13.67
C GLU A 147 -11.60 27.04 13.20
N VAL A 148 -12.50 26.07 12.97
CA VAL A 148 -13.80 26.27 12.35
C VAL A 148 -14.87 26.17 13.42
N GLN A 149 -15.63 27.26 13.62
CA GLN A 149 -16.87 27.23 14.37
C GLN A 149 -18.03 27.22 13.38
N ILE A 150 -18.50 26.03 13.00
CA ILE A 150 -19.73 25.87 12.21
C ILE A 150 -20.90 26.00 13.17
N ALA A 151 -21.64 27.11 13.06
CA ALA A 151 -22.94 27.26 13.70
C ALA A 151 -24.00 26.68 12.75
N GLY A 152 -24.06 25.35 12.65
CA GLY A 152 -25.02 24.65 11.80
C GLY A 152 -26.41 24.66 12.42
N THR A 153 -27.42 25.09 11.66
CA THR A 153 -28.85 24.94 11.99
C THR A 153 -29.45 23.66 11.41
N ASN A 154 -28.68 22.92 10.62
CA ASN A 154 -29.09 21.64 10.04
C ASN A 154 -28.50 20.47 10.82
N ILE A 155 -29.24 19.37 10.85
CA ILE A 155 -28.84 18.09 11.45
C ILE A 155 -27.70 17.54 10.59
N ASP A 156 -26.45 17.90 10.92
CA ASP A 156 -25.31 17.11 10.46
C ASP A 156 -25.57 15.68 10.90
N LEU A 157 -25.76 14.77 9.93
CA LEU A 157 -25.85 13.35 10.24
C LEU A 157 -24.55 12.97 10.97
N ASN A 158 -24.69 12.34 12.13
CA ASN A 158 -23.54 11.84 12.87
C ASN A 158 -22.75 10.88 11.98
N ASP A 159 -21.44 10.73 12.18
CA ASP A 159 -20.61 9.86 11.32
C ASP A 159 -21.14 8.41 11.26
N ASP A 160 -21.79 7.93 12.33
CA ASP A 160 -22.47 6.64 12.36
C ASP A 160 -23.72 6.60 11.46
N GLN A 161 -24.46 7.71 11.36
CA GLN A 161 -25.61 7.84 10.46
C GLN A 161 -25.17 8.01 9.00
N LYS A 162 -24.04 8.69 8.74
CA LYS A 162 -23.43 8.76 7.39
C LYS A 162 -22.92 7.39 6.91
N ARG A 163 -22.47 6.53 7.84
CA ARG A 163 -22.19 5.11 7.53
C ARG A 163 -23.46 4.32 7.23
N SER A 164 -24.61 4.77 7.74
CA SER A 164 -25.92 4.14 7.55
C SER A 164 -26.63 4.67 6.30
N LEU A 165 -26.08 4.35 5.11
CA LEU A 165 -26.76 4.23 3.79
C LEU A 165 -27.77 5.32 3.33
N VAL A 166 -27.86 6.48 3.97
CA VAL A 166 -28.74 7.57 3.49
C VAL A 166 -27.94 8.46 2.54
N ASP A 167 -28.15 8.26 1.25
CA ASP A 167 -27.63 9.15 0.23
C ASP A 167 -28.53 10.38 0.04
N PRO A 168 -27.95 11.54 -0.32
CA PRO A 168 -28.73 12.68 -0.80
C PRO A 168 -29.36 12.36 -2.16
N ASP A 169 -30.49 13.01 -2.46
CA ASP A 169 -31.14 12.87 -3.76
C ASP A 169 -30.23 13.30 -4.91
N SER A 170 -30.31 12.56 -6.02
CA SER A 170 -29.60 12.89 -7.26
C SER A 170 -30.06 14.23 -7.84
N ILE A 171 -29.14 14.98 -8.44
CA ILE A 171 -29.49 16.22 -9.17
C ILE A 171 -30.45 15.98 -10.34
N SER A 172 -30.42 14.78 -10.93
CA SER A 172 -31.34 14.43 -12.01
C SER A 172 -32.74 14.11 -11.49
N VAL A 173 -32.95 14.10 -10.16
CA VAL A 173 -34.16 13.62 -9.47
C VAL A 173 -34.44 12.12 -9.74
N ILE A 174 -33.58 11.47 -10.52
CA ILE A 174 -33.58 10.04 -10.80
C ILE A 174 -32.46 9.44 -9.97
N ASN A 175 -32.83 8.72 -8.91
CA ASN A 175 -31.86 8.02 -8.08
C ASN A 175 -31.30 6.82 -8.88
N PRO A 176 -29.99 6.79 -9.16
CA PRO A 176 -29.39 5.68 -9.89
C PRO A 176 -29.49 4.41 -9.03
N LEU A 177 -30.29 3.44 -9.46
CA LEU A 177 -30.39 2.16 -8.77
C LEU A 177 -29.05 1.41 -8.90
N ALA A 178 -28.37 1.25 -7.77
CA ALA A 178 -27.20 0.39 -7.67
C ALA A 178 -27.57 -1.04 -8.13
N ASN A 179 -26.89 -1.53 -9.16
CA ASN A 179 -27.11 -2.87 -9.69
C ASN A 179 -25.78 -3.48 -10.13
N TRP A 180 -25.74 -4.80 -10.30
CA TRP A 180 -24.52 -5.55 -10.60
C TRP A 180 -24.30 -5.77 -12.11
N SER A 181 -25.15 -5.17 -12.97
CA SER A 181 -25.04 -5.35 -14.41
C SER A 181 -23.71 -4.84 -14.98
N PRO A 182 -23.13 -3.69 -14.56
CA PRO A 182 -21.87 -3.21 -15.12
C PRO A 182 -20.69 -4.12 -14.76
N GLU A 183 -20.68 -4.67 -13.55
CA GLU A 183 -19.67 -5.64 -13.14
C GLU A 183 -19.81 -6.95 -13.91
N SER A 184 -21.04 -7.50 -14.00
CA SER A 184 -21.29 -8.78 -14.66
C SER A 184 -20.99 -8.76 -16.16
N HIS A 185 -21.29 -7.66 -16.87
CA HIS A 185 -21.14 -7.60 -18.33
C HIS A 185 -19.76 -7.14 -18.79
N CYS A 186 -19.04 -6.34 -18.00
CA CYS A 186 -17.79 -5.72 -18.44
C CYS A 186 -16.55 -6.18 -17.67
N ILE A 187 -16.69 -6.57 -16.40
CA ILE A 187 -15.55 -6.86 -15.51
C ILE A 187 -15.45 -8.35 -15.19
N GLY A 188 -16.57 -9.00 -14.85
CA GLY A 188 -16.63 -10.40 -14.43
C GLY A 188 -16.36 -10.64 -12.94
N GLU A 189 -16.08 -9.58 -12.16
CA GLU A 189 -15.88 -9.65 -10.71
C GLU A 189 -16.46 -8.41 -10.00
N LYS A 190 -16.81 -8.54 -8.72
CA LYS A 190 -17.26 -7.44 -7.85
C LYS A 190 -16.37 -7.38 -6.61
N ILE A 191 -15.70 -6.25 -6.43
CA ILE A 191 -14.91 -5.97 -5.23
C ILE A 191 -15.82 -5.28 -4.21
N MET A 192 -15.94 -5.87 -3.03
CA MET A 192 -16.81 -5.38 -1.95
C MET A 192 -16.05 -5.07 -0.66
N SER A 193 -14.83 -5.60 -0.50
CA SER A 193 -14.08 -5.45 0.74
C SER A 193 -12.58 -5.36 0.53
N ILE A 194 -11.94 -4.54 1.36
CA ILE A 194 -10.48 -4.51 1.50
C ILE A 194 -9.94 -5.89 1.88
N ARG A 195 -10.71 -6.71 2.62
CA ARG A 195 -10.34 -8.09 2.97
C ARG A 195 -10.10 -8.97 1.74
N GLN A 196 -10.86 -8.77 0.65
CA GLN A 196 -10.65 -9.51 -0.59
C GLN A 196 -9.33 -9.10 -1.26
N LEU A 197 -8.98 -7.81 -1.18
CA LEU A 197 -7.80 -7.26 -1.82
C LEU A 197 -6.51 -7.73 -1.14
N ILE A 198 -6.43 -7.62 0.19
CA ILE A 198 -5.21 -7.96 0.95
C ILE A 198 -4.81 -9.44 0.87
N LYS A 199 -5.69 -10.31 0.37
CA LYS A 199 -5.39 -11.73 0.08
C LYS A 199 -4.57 -11.92 -1.21
N ARG A 200 -4.41 -10.88 -2.03
CA ARG A 200 -3.50 -10.90 -3.18
C ARG A 200 -2.05 -10.82 -2.69
N ALA A 201 -1.22 -11.75 -3.15
CA ALA A 201 0.22 -11.72 -2.85
C ALA A 201 0.92 -10.68 -3.72
N ASN A 202 1.50 -9.67 -3.08
CA ASN A 202 2.30 -8.66 -3.75
C ASN A 202 3.78 -8.88 -3.43
N TRP A 203 4.65 -8.50 -4.35
CA TRP A 203 6.09 -8.51 -4.11
C TRP A 203 6.44 -7.52 -3.00
N ILE A 204 7.34 -7.93 -2.13
CA ILE A 204 7.71 -7.15 -0.94
C ILE A 204 9.20 -6.81 -0.87
N GLY A 205 10.03 -7.56 -1.57
CA GLY A 205 11.47 -7.38 -1.54
C GLY A 205 12.21 -8.59 -2.06
N SER A 206 13.50 -8.43 -2.25
CA SER A 206 14.43 -9.51 -2.55
C SER A 206 15.57 -9.53 -1.55
N ALA A 207 16.30 -10.62 -1.45
CA ALA A 207 17.55 -10.71 -0.72
C ALA A 207 18.53 -11.57 -1.49
N THR A 208 19.76 -11.08 -1.63
CA THR A 208 20.83 -11.82 -2.29
C THR A 208 21.91 -12.12 -1.27
N MET A 209 22.07 -13.39 -0.96
CA MET A 209 23.03 -13.88 0.01
C MET A 209 24.31 -14.30 -0.67
N LEU A 210 25.41 -13.61 -0.37
CA LEU A 210 26.75 -13.93 -0.84
C LEU A 210 27.53 -14.58 0.30
N PRO A 211 28.05 -15.80 0.17
CA PRO A 211 28.81 -16.46 1.23
C PRO A 211 30.20 -15.81 1.33
N ALA A 212 30.67 -15.53 2.55
CA ALA A 212 32.04 -15.05 2.77
C ALA A 212 33.04 -16.22 2.95
N SER A 213 32.55 -17.37 3.41
CA SER A 213 33.29 -18.62 3.62
C SER A 213 32.52 -19.85 3.12
N ALA A 214 33.25 -20.94 2.86
CA ALA A 214 32.69 -22.23 2.47
C ALA A 214 31.80 -22.88 3.56
N THR A 215 31.92 -22.43 4.81
CA THR A 215 31.15 -22.93 5.97
C THR A 215 29.95 -22.08 6.33
N ASP A 216 29.74 -20.94 5.65
CA ASP A 216 28.68 -20.00 6.03
C ASP A 216 27.30 -20.54 5.62
N GLN A 217 26.38 -20.54 6.59
CA GLN A 217 24.96 -20.77 6.37
C GLN A 217 24.32 -19.51 5.76
N GLN A 218 23.50 -19.68 4.72
CA GLN A 218 22.84 -18.58 4.00
C GLN A 218 21.36 -18.53 4.39
N TYR A 219 21.01 -17.71 5.38
CA TYR A 219 19.62 -17.40 5.75
C TYR A 219 19.24 -15.92 5.66
N ALA A 220 18.18 -15.64 4.91
CA ALA A 220 17.48 -14.39 4.91
C ALA A 220 16.59 -14.31 6.14
N VAL A 221 16.64 -13.18 6.85
CA VAL A 221 15.74 -12.94 7.98
C VAL A 221 14.59 -12.04 7.57
N LEU A 222 13.36 -12.49 7.85
CA LEU A 222 12.14 -11.79 7.49
C LEU A 222 11.24 -11.65 8.72
N ASN A 223 10.81 -10.41 8.99
CA ASN A 223 9.66 -10.13 9.85
C ASN A 223 8.39 -10.11 8.97
N PRO A 224 7.48 -11.09 9.09
CA PRO A 224 6.30 -11.21 8.23
C PRO A 224 5.34 -10.04 8.36
N TYR A 225 5.31 -9.39 9.52
CA TYR A 225 4.35 -8.34 9.84
C TYR A 225 4.89 -6.93 9.57
N ALA A 226 6.18 -6.76 9.26
CA ALA A 226 6.80 -5.44 9.08
C ALA A 226 6.08 -4.58 8.02
N ASN A 227 5.82 -3.30 8.31
CA ASN A 227 5.22 -2.35 7.37
C ASN A 227 6.28 -1.55 6.59
N ALA A 228 6.08 -1.36 5.28
CA ALA A 228 6.99 -0.64 4.39
C ALA A 228 6.61 0.84 4.16
N SER A 229 5.80 1.45 5.04
CA SER A 229 5.02 2.68 4.77
C SER A 229 5.82 3.96 4.48
N ASN A 230 7.15 3.96 4.53
CA ASN A 230 7.98 5.17 4.38
C ASN A 230 9.26 4.99 3.54
N GLN A 231 9.37 3.95 2.70
CA GLN A 231 10.55 3.77 1.82
C GLN A 231 10.30 4.41 0.45
N GLN A 232 10.83 5.63 0.24
CA GLN A 232 10.83 6.25 -1.09
C GLN A 232 11.54 5.33 -2.09
N ASN A 233 10.90 5.02 -3.21
CA ASN A 233 11.38 4.17 -4.32
C ASN A 233 11.20 2.65 -4.22
N LYS A 234 10.41 2.12 -3.28
CA LYS A 234 10.11 0.67 -3.23
C LYS A 234 8.62 0.38 -3.47
N GLN A 235 8.33 -0.77 -4.10
CA GLN A 235 6.96 -1.25 -4.26
C GLN A 235 6.34 -1.48 -2.87
N VAL A 236 5.07 -1.11 -2.71
CA VAL A 236 4.34 -1.27 -1.44
C VAL A 236 3.24 -2.31 -1.64
N ASP A 237 3.22 -3.31 -0.76
CA ASP A 237 2.21 -4.35 -0.78
C ASP A 237 0.88 -3.87 -0.19
N TYR A 238 -0.21 -4.58 -0.49
CA TYR A 238 -1.54 -4.18 -0.03
C TYR A 238 -1.69 -4.19 1.49
N LEU A 239 -1.03 -5.11 2.21
CA LEU A 239 -1.03 -5.08 3.66
C LEU A 239 -0.44 -3.76 4.17
N SER A 240 0.78 -3.41 3.77
CA SER A 240 1.39 -2.13 4.17
C SER A 240 0.55 -0.93 3.73
N TYR A 241 -0.01 -0.95 2.52
CA TYR A 241 -0.81 0.17 1.99
C TYR A 241 -2.04 0.43 2.86
N PHE A 242 -2.86 -0.60 3.10
CA PHE A 242 -4.09 -0.48 3.89
C PHE A 242 -3.84 -0.33 5.39
N SER A 243 -2.67 -0.75 5.90
CA SER A 243 -2.31 -0.59 7.30
C SER A 243 -2.41 0.86 7.79
N ASN A 244 -2.19 1.84 6.89
CA ASN A 244 -2.25 3.27 7.22
C ASN A 244 -3.68 3.82 7.37
N LEU A 245 -4.72 3.05 7.03
CA LEU A 245 -6.12 3.45 7.17
C LEU A 245 -6.74 2.98 8.49
N PHE A 246 -6.08 2.08 9.21
CA PHE A 246 -6.63 1.39 10.37
C PHE A 246 -5.66 1.46 11.54
N ALA A 247 -6.20 1.58 12.76
CA ALA A 247 -5.38 1.66 13.96
C ALA A 247 -4.84 0.30 14.40
N PHE A 248 -5.56 -0.80 14.12
CA PHE A 248 -5.19 -2.13 14.60
C PHE A 248 -5.33 -3.20 13.52
N PHE A 249 -4.57 -4.28 13.67
CA PHE A 249 -4.72 -5.49 12.89
C PHE A 249 -4.59 -6.75 13.76
N ARG A 250 -5.02 -7.89 13.22
CA ARG A 250 -4.81 -9.22 13.79
C ARG A 250 -4.87 -10.29 12.70
N GLY A 251 -4.40 -11.49 13.03
CA GLY A 251 -4.46 -12.68 12.17
C GLY A 251 -3.17 -12.96 11.42
N GLY A 252 -3.13 -14.11 10.74
CA GLY A 252 -1.92 -14.63 10.12
C GLY A 252 -1.53 -13.95 8.82
N VAL A 253 -0.31 -14.19 8.37
CA VAL A 253 0.24 -13.69 7.11
C VAL A 253 0.78 -14.84 6.29
N ARG A 254 0.54 -14.82 4.99
CA ARG A 254 1.10 -15.78 4.03
C ARG A 254 2.31 -15.18 3.34
N ILE A 255 3.40 -15.93 3.31
CA ILE A 255 4.63 -15.58 2.61
C ILE A 255 4.83 -16.58 1.48
N LYS A 256 5.14 -16.06 0.31
CA LYS A 256 5.61 -16.87 -0.81
C LYS A 256 7.05 -16.48 -1.15
N VAL A 257 7.88 -17.47 -1.45
CA VAL A 257 9.30 -17.28 -1.76
C VAL A 257 9.63 -17.95 -3.08
N ASN A 258 10.23 -17.17 -3.98
CA ASN A 258 10.87 -17.69 -5.18
C ASN A 258 12.37 -17.48 -5.06
N ALA A 259 13.14 -18.56 -4.89
CA ALA A 259 14.58 -18.48 -4.77
C ALA A 259 15.30 -19.06 -6.01
N SER A 260 16.49 -18.55 -6.27
CA SER A 260 17.38 -19.06 -7.30
C SER A 260 18.81 -19.09 -6.78
N ILE A 261 19.52 -20.17 -7.11
CA ILE A 261 20.96 -20.25 -6.94
C ILE A 261 21.58 -19.64 -8.20
N LEU A 262 22.27 -18.53 -8.00
CA LEU A 262 23.02 -17.83 -9.04
C LEU A 262 24.50 -18.15 -8.91
N TYR A 263 25.10 -18.54 -10.01
CA TYR A 263 26.55 -18.69 -10.11
C TYR A 263 27.13 -17.41 -10.70
N ALA A 264 28.13 -16.83 -10.04
CA ALA A 264 28.81 -15.66 -10.57
C ALA A 264 29.62 -16.04 -11.82
N ASN A 265 29.25 -15.49 -12.99
CA ASN A 265 30.09 -15.49 -14.17
C ASN A 265 31.11 -14.35 -14.06
N GLY A 266 32.28 -14.64 -13.49
CA GLY A 266 33.48 -13.83 -13.66
C GLY A 266 33.67 -12.66 -12.68
N ASN A 267 34.67 -12.80 -11.81
CA ASN A 267 35.89 -11.98 -11.86
C ASN A 267 36.98 -12.79 -11.15
N LEU A 268 37.60 -13.74 -11.86
CA LEU A 268 38.80 -14.40 -11.37
C LEU A 268 39.86 -13.29 -11.23
N GLY A 269 40.52 -13.20 -10.08
CA GLY A 269 41.67 -12.29 -9.93
C GLY A 269 42.74 -12.57 -11.00
N ASN A 270 43.74 -11.70 -11.11
CA ASN A 270 44.79 -11.61 -12.16
C ASN A 270 45.59 -12.88 -12.55
N SER A 271 45.22 -14.08 -12.06
CA SER A 271 45.74 -15.36 -12.51
C SER A 271 44.57 -16.29 -12.85
N THR A 272 44.12 -16.28 -14.10
CA THR A 272 43.22 -17.33 -14.62
C THR A 272 44.02 -18.64 -14.75
N PRO A 273 43.67 -19.71 -14.01
CA PRO A 273 44.27 -21.02 -14.22
C PRO A 273 44.06 -21.52 -15.67
N ASN A 274 45.06 -22.14 -16.27
CA ASN A 274 44.89 -22.84 -17.54
C ASN A 274 43.98 -24.08 -17.34
N GLY A 275 42.95 -24.24 -18.18
CA GLY A 275 42.06 -25.39 -18.15
C GLY A 275 40.73 -25.15 -18.87
N GLU A 276 39.94 -26.22 -19.04
CA GLU A 276 38.55 -26.13 -19.49
C GLU A 276 37.64 -25.72 -18.32
N TRP A 277 36.75 -24.76 -18.56
CA TRP A 277 35.88 -24.19 -17.54
C TRP A 277 34.44 -24.63 -17.77
N PHE A 278 33.83 -25.25 -16.75
CA PHE A 278 32.41 -25.57 -16.75
C PHE A 278 31.66 -24.60 -15.83
N THR A 279 30.69 -23.88 -16.38
CA THR A 279 29.78 -23.05 -15.59
C THR A 279 28.52 -23.88 -15.28
N PRO A 280 28.20 -24.16 -14.01
CA PRO A 280 26.93 -24.79 -13.68
C PRO A 280 25.76 -23.86 -14.03
N SER A 281 24.68 -24.42 -14.56
CA SER A 281 23.44 -23.67 -14.77
C SER A 281 22.83 -23.25 -13.43
N ASN A 282 22.21 -22.07 -13.38
CA ASN A 282 21.40 -21.65 -12.24
C ASN A 282 20.40 -22.74 -11.84
N GLY A 283 20.24 -22.94 -10.53
CA GLY A 283 19.45 -24.05 -9.97
C GLY A 283 18.34 -23.59 -9.05
N SER A 284 17.32 -24.43 -8.89
CA SER A 284 16.28 -24.29 -7.86
C SER A 284 16.78 -24.87 -6.53
N PRO A 285 16.85 -24.08 -5.45
CA PRO A 285 17.33 -24.55 -4.15
C PRO A 285 16.28 -25.40 -3.41
N CYS A 286 16.74 -26.19 -2.44
CA CYS A 286 15.89 -26.70 -1.37
C CYS A 286 15.94 -25.71 -0.20
N LEU A 287 14.82 -25.04 0.09
CA LEU A 287 14.75 -24.02 1.13
C LEU A 287 14.39 -24.65 2.48
N ASN A 288 15.16 -24.32 3.50
CA ASN A 288 14.82 -24.53 4.88
C ASN A 288 14.20 -23.22 5.42
N ILE A 289 12.97 -23.34 5.89
CA ILE A 289 12.20 -22.27 6.52
C ILE A 289 12.10 -22.60 8.00
N LYS A 290 12.65 -21.73 8.85
CA LYS A 290 12.54 -21.83 10.30
C LYS A 290 11.84 -20.62 10.87
N MET A 291 10.86 -20.86 11.74
CA MET A 291 10.12 -19.82 12.44
C MET A 291 10.56 -19.77 13.91
N LEU A 292 11.08 -18.62 14.33
CA LEU A 292 11.37 -18.31 15.74
C LEU A 292 10.22 -17.46 16.28
N ASN A 293 9.60 -17.90 17.38
CA ASN A 293 8.44 -17.23 17.97
C ASN A 293 8.54 -17.03 19.49
N ALA A 294 9.47 -17.71 20.16
CA ALA A 294 9.79 -17.49 21.56
C ALA A 294 10.99 -16.54 21.68
N ILE A 295 10.93 -15.59 22.61
CA ILE A 295 12.01 -14.63 22.88
C ILE A 295 13.10 -15.34 23.69
N THR A 296 13.86 -16.21 23.02
CA THR A 296 15.01 -16.93 23.58
C THR A 296 16.31 -16.20 23.25
N THR A 297 17.42 -16.64 23.83
CA THR A 297 18.75 -16.10 23.51
C THR A 297 19.05 -16.15 22.00
N ASP A 298 18.65 -17.21 21.31
CA ASP A 298 18.79 -17.33 19.85
C ASP A 298 18.00 -16.25 19.10
N TYR A 299 16.75 -16.01 19.51
CA TYR A 299 15.89 -14.98 18.93
C TYR A 299 16.52 -13.59 19.06
N ILE A 300 16.98 -13.26 20.27
CA ILE A 300 17.62 -11.97 20.59
C ILE A 300 18.92 -11.80 19.79
N GLN A 301 19.73 -12.85 19.66
CA GLN A 301 20.98 -12.79 18.89
C GLN A 301 20.74 -12.55 17.40
N VAL A 302 19.76 -13.23 16.79
CA VAL A 302 19.36 -13.01 15.39
C VAL A 302 18.88 -11.57 15.21
N ALA A 303 17.98 -11.09 16.09
CA ALA A 303 17.47 -9.73 16.05
C ALA A 303 18.60 -8.68 16.22
N ALA A 304 19.51 -8.88 17.17
CA ALA A 304 20.61 -7.95 17.45
C ALA A 304 21.63 -7.85 16.30
N ASN A 305 21.88 -8.93 15.57
CA ASN A 305 22.77 -8.91 14.41
C ASN A 305 22.15 -8.19 13.21
N ILE A 306 20.83 -8.26 13.05
CA ILE A 306 20.10 -7.45 12.07
C ILE A 306 20.19 -5.96 12.40
N LYS A 307 20.08 -5.59 13.69
CA LYS A 307 20.27 -4.19 14.15
C LYS A 307 21.63 -3.61 13.72
N LYS A 308 22.68 -4.42 13.61
CA LYS A 308 24.04 -3.99 13.23
C LYS A 308 24.23 -3.79 11.73
N LEU A 309 23.52 -4.52 10.88
CA LEU A 309 23.66 -4.45 9.42
C LEU A 309 22.97 -3.22 8.81
N ASN A 310 21.87 -2.75 9.40
CA ASN A 310 21.05 -1.68 8.85
C ASN A 310 21.42 -0.25 9.30
N ASN A 311 22.43 -0.09 10.17
CA ASN A 311 22.89 1.19 10.76
C ASN A 311 21.76 2.11 11.27
N ILE A 312 20.61 1.52 11.58
CA ILE A 312 19.39 2.13 12.12
C ILE A 312 18.85 1.10 13.11
N VAL A 313 18.73 1.51 14.37
CA VAL A 313 18.28 0.67 15.49
C VAL A 313 16.93 0.02 15.14
N GLY A 314 16.85 -1.31 15.30
CA GLY A 314 15.60 -2.11 15.37
C GLY A 314 14.73 -2.24 14.11
N LYS A 315 15.29 -2.17 12.90
CA LYS A 315 14.58 -2.68 11.72
C LYS A 315 14.81 -4.18 11.55
N VAL A 316 13.95 -5.02 12.13
CA VAL A 316 13.70 -6.34 11.53
C VAL A 316 12.59 -6.11 10.50
N GLY A 317 12.96 -5.77 9.27
CA GLY A 317 12.00 -5.56 8.19
C GLY A 317 12.50 -4.80 6.95
N PHE A 318 12.51 -5.53 5.83
CA PHE A 318 11.85 -5.16 4.57
C PHE A 318 12.52 -4.21 3.56
N ALA A 319 13.84 -4.16 3.54
CA ALA A 319 14.56 -3.47 2.48
C ALA A 319 15.86 -4.20 2.20
N ASN A 320 15.75 -5.32 1.46
CA ASN A 320 16.69 -6.44 1.48
C ASN A 320 16.38 -7.30 2.70
N ALA A 321 15.96 -8.56 2.55
CA ALA A 321 16.02 -9.43 3.71
C ALA A 321 17.47 -9.44 4.18
N ASP A 322 17.69 -9.10 5.44
CA ASP A 322 19.03 -8.91 5.94
C ASP A 322 19.78 -10.23 5.83
N VAL A 323 20.93 -10.17 5.16
CA VAL A 323 21.75 -11.33 4.85
C VAL A 323 22.51 -11.69 6.12
N TYR A 324 22.08 -12.76 6.79
CA TYR A 324 22.83 -13.28 7.93
C TYR A 324 23.87 -14.29 7.44
N ASN A 325 25.13 -13.86 7.36
CA ASN A 325 26.29 -14.73 7.11
C ASN A 325 27.08 -14.87 8.41
N SER A 326 26.83 -15.92 9.19
CA SER A 326 27.67 -16.21 10.36
C SER A 326 27.69 -17.69 10.70
N SER A 327 28.86 -18.18 11.08
CA SER A 327 29.12 -19.50 11.64
C SER A 327 28.38 -19.78 12.97
N THR A 328 27.78 -18.75 13.58
CA THR A 328 27.04 -18.85 14.86
C THR A 328 25.55 -19.19 14.72
N LEU A 329 24.98 -19.21 13.51
CA LEU A 329 23.54 -19.51 13.32
C LEU A 329 23.18 -20.97 13.68
N ASN A 330 24.18 -21.84 13.88
CA ASN A 330 24.00 -23.26 14.14
C ASN A 330 23.11 -23.53 15.38
N ALA A 331 23.17 -22.69 16.43
CA ALA A 331 22.31 -22.83 17.61
C ALA A 331 20.83 -22.55 17.30
N ALA A 332 20.55 -21.44 16.61
CA ALA A 332 19.20 -21.08 16.16
C ALA A 332 18.61 -22.11 15.18
N MET A 333 19.46 -22.80 14.41
CA MET A 333 19.02 -23.82 13.43
C MET A 333 18.86 -25.22 14.00
N VAL A 334 19.44 -25.55 15.15
CA VAL A 334 19.34 -26.86 15.81
C VAL A 334 18.27 -26.90 16.91
N ASN A 335 17.73 -25.75 17.33
CA ASN A 335 16.66 -25.70 18.33
C ASN A 335 15.32 -26.31 17.82
N SER A 336 14.41 -26.62 18.75
CA SER A 336 13.11 -27.28 18.47
C SER A 336 12.03 -26.37 17.86
N SER A 337 12.41 -25.22 17.28
CA SER A 337 11.43 -24.32 16.65
C SER A 337 10.86 -24.89 15.36
N SER A 338 9.68 -24.40 14.95
CA SER A 338 8.99 -24.89 13.76
C SER A 338 9.88 -24.74 12.52
N THR A 339 10.09 -25.85 11.82
CA THR A 339 10.96 -25.93 10.65
C THR A 339 10.24 -26.68 9.54
N THR A 340 10.27 -26.16 8.33
CA THR A 340 9.73 -26.79 7.12
C THR A 340 10.79 -26.72 6.03
N VAL A 341 10.94 -27.80 5.28
CA VAL A 341 11.88 -27.89 4.17
C VAL A 341 11.09 -28.10 2.89
N VAL A 342 11.30 -27.22 1.92
CA VAL A 342 10.57 -27.23 0.65
C VAL A 342 11.55 -27.29 -0.50
N ASN A 343 11.37 -28.27 -1.38
CA ASN A 343 12.18 -28.40 -2.58
C ASN A 343 11.51 -27.64 -3.74
N GLN A 344 12.04 -26.45 -4.04
CA GLN A 344 11.51 -25.60 -5.12
C GLN A 344 11.69 -26.24 -6.52
N GLY A 345 12.60 -27.20 -6.69
CA GLY A 345 12.72 -27.95 -7.94
C GLY A 345 11.51 -28.86 -8.24
N VAL A 346 10.71 -29.20 -7.22
CA VAL A 346 9.53 -30.07 -7.34
C VAL A 346 8.24 -29.26 -7.14
N GLU A 347 8.18 -28.46 -6.08
CA GLU A 347 6.97 -27.73 -5.68
C GLU A 347 6.83 -26.36 -6.37
N GLY A 348 7.90 -25.87 -6.99
CA GLY A 348 7.95 -24.51 -7.51
C GLY A 348 8.08 -23.48 -6.39
N MET A 349 7.25 -22.45 -6.41
CA MET A 349 7.33 -21.37 -5.42
C MET A 349 7.00 -21.91 -4.01
N VAL A 350 7.83 -21.57 -3.04
CA VAL A 350 7.60 -21.95 -1.64
C VAL A 350 6.48 -21.11 -1.06
N GLU A 351 5.50 -21.73 -0.41
CA GLU A 351 4.39 -21.04 0.25
C GLU A 351 4.29 -21.46 1.72
N ILE A 352 4.21 -20.49 2.62
CA ILE A 352 4.11 -20.71 4.06
C ILE A 352 3.07 -19.77 4.66
N GLU A 353 2.38 -20.26 5.70
CA GLU A 353 1.44 -19.46 6.49
C GLU A 353 2.01 -19.27 7.89
N VAL A 354 2.17 -18.01 8.28
CA VAL A 354 2.66 -17.61 9.59
C VAL A 354 1.46 -17.28 10.48
N PRO A 355 1.27 -17.99 11.61
CA PRO A 355 0.21 -17.68 12.55
C PRO A 355 0.46 -16.34 13.23
N TYR A 356 -0.60 -15.74 13.79
CA TYR A 356 -0.52 -14.43 14.44
C TYR A 356 0.40 -14.40 15.68
N TYR A 357 0.40 -15.49 16.47
CA TYR A 357 1.27 -15.70 17.65
C TYR A 357 1.65 -14.42 18.40
N ASN A 358 0.62 -13.74 18.91
CA ASN A 358 0.73 -12.59 19.78
C ASN A 358 0.00 -12.89 21.11
N SER A 359 0.44 -12.28 22.20
CA SER A 359 -0.22 -12.41 23.51
C SER A 359 -1.51 -11.58 23.61
N SER A 360 -1.64 -10.54 22.78
CA SER A 360 -2.87 -9.76 22.62
C SER A 360 -3.70 -10.24 21.42
N HIS A 361 -5.01 -9.98 21.45
CA HIS A 361 -5.93 -10.28 20.36
C HIS A 361 -5.90 -9.23 19.21
N LEU A 362 -5.29 -8.06 19.45
CA LEU A 362 -5.10 -6.96 18.51
C LEU A 362 -3.69 -6.38 18.65
N THR A 363 -3.11 -6.00 17.51
CA THR A 363 -1.82 -5.29 17.42
C THR A 363 -2.03 -3.91 16.84
N PRO A 364 -1.40 -2.86 17.40
CA PRO A 364 -1.36 -1.55 16.77
C PRO A 364 -0.71 -1.62 15.38
N SER A 365 -1.40 -1.09 14.38
CA SER A 365 -0.86 -0.86 13.04
C SER A 365 0.13 0.30 13.13
N ASN A 366 1.36 0.02 13.54
CA ASN A 366 2.35 1.07 13.73
C ASN A 366 2.70 1.73 12.38
N VAL A 367 2.71 3.06 12.34
CA VAL A 367 3.34 3.85 11.28
C VAL A 367 4.61 4.42 11.90
N PRO A 368 5.73 3.68 11.90
CA PRO A 368 6.97 4.22 12.46
C PRO A 368 7.39 5.45 11.67
N ASN A 369 7.89 6.48 12.37
CA ASN A 369 8.58 7.57 11.69
C ASN A 369 9.81 7.03 10.97
N ILE A 370 10.35 7.80 10.03
CA ILE A 370 11.61 7.45 9.36
C ILE A 370 12.72 7.36 10.42
N GLY A 371 13.08 6.15 10.84
CA GLY A 371 14.13 5.91 11.83
C GLY A 371 13.69 5.20 13.11
N ASP A 372 12.39 5.08 13.36
CA ASP A 372 11.90 4.31 14.50
C ASP A 372 12.14 2.81 14.25
N PRO A 373 12.66 2.05 15.24
CA PRO A 373 12.72 0.60 15.15
C PRO A 373 11.30 0.05 14.90
N LEU A 374 11.16 -0.88 13.96
CA LEU A 374 9.87 -1.55 13.73
C LEU A 374 9.41 -2.27 15.01
N ILE A 375 10.37 -2.78 15.80
CA ILE A 375 10.20 -3.29 17.18
C ILE A 375 11.57 -3.24 17.87
N ASP A 376 11.63 -2.77 19.11
CA ASP A 376 12.83 -2.91 19.94
C ASP A 376 12.80 -4.23 20.74
N ILE A 377 13.40 -5.27 20.17
CA ILE A 377 13.46 -6.61 20.78
C ILE A 377 14.72 -6.72 21.64
N ASP A 378 14.74 -5.97 22.75
CA ASP A 378 15.86 -6.00 23.71
C ASP A 378 15.58 -6.91 24.92
N SER A 379 14.30 -7.12 25.28
CA SER A 379 13.92 -8.02 26.39
C SER A 379 12.49 -8.55 26.25
N GLN A 380 12.22 -9.67 26.91
CA GLN A 380 10.88 -10.28 26.95
C GLN A 380 9.82 -9.34 27.56
N ALA A 381 10.18 -8.59 28.60
CA ALA A 381 9.26 -7.71 29.34
C ALA A 381 8.80 -6.47 28.53
N THR A 382 9.57 -6.03 27.54
CA THR A 382 9.27 -4.84 26.73
C THR A 382 8.63 -5.15 25.38
N SER A 383 8.60 -6.42 24.96
CA SER A 383 8.16 -6.84 23.62
C SER A 383 6.92 -7.73 23.61
N GLU A 384 6.53 -8.32 24.75
CA GLU A 384 5.28 -9.06 24.86
C GLU A 384 4.06 -8.12 24.77
N GLY A 385 3.15 -8.43 23.82
CA GLY A 385 1.85 -7.76 23.68
C GLY A 385 1.83 -6.55 22.75
N THR A 386 3.00 -6.01 22.39
CA THR A 386 3.09 -4.87 21.46
C THR A 386 3.02 -5.30 20.00
N TYR A 387 3.57 -6.48 19.65
CA TYR A 387 3.67 -6.92 18.25
C TYR A 387 3.75 -8.45 18.11
N PRO A 388 3.32 -9.03 16.96
CA PRO A 388 3.52 -10.45 16.65
C PRO A 388 4.99 -10.86 16.71
N LEU A 389 5.27 -11.93 17.46
CA LEU A 389 6.63 -12.42 17.67
C LEU A 389 7.24 -13.23 16.51
N PRO A 390 6.50 -13.88 15.59
CA PRO A 390 7.11 -14.71 14.56
C PRO A 390 8.15 -13.98 13.70
N MET A 391 9.36 -14.53 13.67
CA MET A 391 10.46 -14.17 12.78
C MET A 391 10.84 -15.39 11.94
N LEU A 392 11.02 -15.18 10.64
CA LEU A 392 11.35 -16.24 9.70
C LEU A 392 12.82 -16.19 9.31
N LEU A 393 13.46 -17.36 9.31
CA LEU A 393 14.77 -17.62 8.72
C LEU A 393 14.55 -18.48 7.49
N ILE A 394 14.88 -17.96 6.31
CA ILE A 394 14.61 -18.61 5.02
C ILE A 394 15.92 -18.70 4.26
N GLY A 395 16.33 -19.92 3.92
CA GLY A 395 17.64 -20.10 3.36
C GLY A 395 17.95 -21.54 3.02
N THR A 396 19.21 -21.82 2.77
CA THR A 396 19.67 -23.19 2.56
C THR A 396 20.78 -23.51 3.55
N ASN A 397 20.80 -24.76 4.03
CA ASN A 397 22.01 -25.27 4.66
C ASN A 397 23.11 -25.32 3.60
N PRO A 398 24.39 -25.08 3.95
CA PRO A 398 25.49 -25.19 3.00
C PRO A 398 25.44 -26.59 2.38
N LEU A 399 25.08 -26.65 1.09
CA LEU A 399 25.21 -27.88 0.33
C LEU A 399 26.70 -28.26 0.37
N PRO A 400 27.05 -29.56 0.45
CA PRO A 400 28.43 -29.95 0.24
C PRO A 400 28.84 -29.48 -1.17
N ARG A 401 29.61 -28.39 -1.25
CA ARG A 401 29.99 -27.69 -2.49
C ARG A 401 30.95 -28.49 -3.40
N GLN A 402 31.06 -29.80 -3.17
CA GLN A 402 31.99 -30.69 -3.86
C GLN A 402 31.29 -31.34 -5.04
N LEU A 403 31.31 -30.67 -6.20
CA LEU A 403 31.20 -31.40 -7.46
C LEU A 403 32.59 -32.01 -7.74
N ARG A 404 32.78 -33.28 -7.40
CA ARG A 404 34.00 -34.04 -7.73
C ARG A 404 33.84 -34.57 -9.16
N ILE A 405 34.70 -34.14 -10.08
CA ILE A 405 34.89 -34.82 -11.36
C ILE A 405 36.21 -35.59 -11.25
N ALA A 406 36.12 -36.91 -11.36
CA ALA A 406 37.28 -37.79 -11.47
C ALA A 406 37.64 -37.98 -12.95
N SER A 407 38.89 -37.68 -13.31
CA SER A 407 39.61 -38.49 -14.29
C SER A 407 41.13 -38.33 -14.11
N THR A 408 41.72 -39.41 -13.55
CA THR A 408 43.15 -39.77 -13.53
C THR A 408 44.15 -38.95 -12.68
N ALA A 409 45.25 -39.63 -12.32
CA ALA A 409 45.95 -39.58 -11.04
C ALA A 409 46.88 -38.37 -10.78
N GLU A 410 46.80 -37.27 -11.53
CA GLU A 410 47.78 -36.17 -11.42
C GLU A 410 47.19 -34.74 -11.34
N HIS A 411 45.90 -34.54 -11.06
CA HIS A 411 45.29 -33.20 -11.08
C HIS A 411 44.53 -32.82 -9.80
N ASN A 412 45.05 -31.82 -9.08
CA ASN A 412 44.33 -31.09 -8.03
C ASN A 412 43.30 -30.15 -8.69
N ALA A 413 42.02 -30.50 -8.64
CA ALA A 413 40.94 -29.61 -9.08
C ALA A 413 40.69 -28.51 -8.02
N GLN A 414 40.84 -27.24 -8.40
CA GLN A 414 40.49 -26.10 -7.54
C GLN A 414 39.14 -25.51 -7.96
N VAL A 415 38.22 -25.42 -7.00
CA VAL A 415 36.85 -24.93 -7.21
C VAL A 415 36.79 -23.45 -6.83
N TYR A 416 36.66 -22.58 -7.82
CA TYR A 416 36.41 -21.14 -7.63
C TYR A 416 34.91 -20.87 -7.77
N LYS A 417 34.15 -21.01 -6.68
CA LYS A 417 32.69 -20.77 -6.72
C LYS A 417 32.29 -19.68 -5.74
N THR A 418 31.82 -18.56 -6.27
CA THR A 418 30.94 -17.65 -5.53
C THR A 418 29.51 -17.96 -5.98
N GLU A 419 28.76 -18.67 -5.13
CA GLU A 419 27.34 -18.99 -5.38
C GLU A 419 26.49 -18.06 -4.52
N ALA A 420 25.59 -17.31 -5.15
CA ALA A 420 24.67 -16.44 -4.45
C ALA A 420 23.29 -17.10 -4.38
N LEU A 421 22.65 -17.08 -3.21
CA LEU A 421 21.23 -17.41 -3.09
C LEU A 421 20.43 -16.11 -3.19
N THR A 422 19.63 -15.95 -4.23
CA THR A 422 18.69 -14.82 -4.32
C THR A 422 17.29 -15.30 -4.04
N CYS A 423 16.63 -14.71 -3.06
CA CYS A 423 15.23 -14.96 -2.70
C CYS A 423 14.39 -13.73 -3.03
N ASN A 424 13.27 -13.92 -3.74
CA ASN A 424 12.22 -12.93 -3.92
C ASN A 424 11.04 -13.28 -3.03
N PHE A 425 10.59 -12.31 -2.23
CA PHE A 425 9.54 -12.50 -1.25
C PHE A 425 8.25 -11.83 -1.70
N TYR A 426 7.14 -12.48 -1.42
CA TYR A 426 5.80 -11.99 -1.68
C TYR A 426 4.95 -12.20 -0.44
N ARG A 427 4.04 -11.27 -0.15
CA ARG A 427 3.21 -11.30 1.05
C ARG A 427 1.74 -11.10 0.74
N ALA A 428 0.90 -11.85 1.44
CA ALA A 428 -0.55 -11.72 1.45
C ALA A 428 -1.10 -11.91 2.87
N ALA A 429 -2.29 -11.41 3.13
CA ALA A 429 -3.02 -11.68 4.36
C ALA A 429 -3.49 -13.15 4.38
N SER A 430 -3.45 -13.80 5.55
CA SER A 430 -4.16 -15.08 5.73
C SER A 430 -5.68 -14.85 5.78
N ASP A 431 -6.45 -15.93 5.78
CA ASP A 431 -7.91 -15.89 5.79
C ASP A 431 -8.49 -15.24 7.06
N ASP A 432 -7.82 -15.46 8.19
CA ASP A 432 -8.17 -14.94 9.51
C ASP A 432 -7.71 -13.48 9.76
N TYR A 433 -6.97 -12.89 8.82
CA TYR A 433 -6.41 -11.54 8.97
C TYR A 433 -7.49 -10.46 8.89
N SER A 434 -7.45 -9.47 9.78
CA SER A 434 -8.41 -8.37 9.81
C SER A 434 -7.80 -7.05 10.27
N TYR A 435 -8.24 -5.97 9.63
CA TYR A 435 -8.02 -4.60 10.09
C TYR A 435 -9.19 -4.11 10.94
N HIS A 436 -8.89 -3.27 11.92
CA HIS A 436 -9.84 -2.72 12.88
C HIS A 436 -9.62 -1.23 13.09
N TYR A 437 -10.74 -0.53 13.32
CA TYR A 437 -10.79 0.89 13.66
C TYR A 437 -10.23 1.79 12.55
N PHE A 438 -11.11 2.30 11.69
CA PHE A 438 -10.74 3.23 10.63
C PHE A 438 -10.34 4.59 11.23
N ILE A 439 -9.15 5.09 10.86
CA ILE A 439 -8.59 6.35 11.40
C ILE A 439 -8.56 7.49 10.39
N GLY A 440 -8.84 7.22 9.12
CA GLY A 440 -8.82 8.21 8.05
C GLY A 440 -7.74 7.94 7.01
N VAL A 441 -7.64 8.84 6.03
CA VAL A 441 -6.65 8.76 4.96
C VAL A 441 -5.38 9.53 5.34
N PRO A 442 -4.18 8.92 5.22
CA PRO A 442 -2.92 9.61 5.46
C PRO A 442 -2.58 10.59 4.33
N THR A 443 -1.56 11.42 4.53
CA THR A 443 -0.99 12.23 3.45
C THR A 443 -0.31 11.33 2.42
N MET A 444 -0.59 11.60 1.14
CA MET A 444 -0.10 10.82 0.01
C MET A 444 0.85 11.65 -0.85
N ILE A 445 1.91 11.00 -1.35
CA ILE A 445 2.85 11.55 -2.33
C ILE A 445 2.83 10.69 -3.59
N TYR A 446 3.04 11.31 -4.75
CA TYR A 446 3.20 10.55 -5.99
C TYR A 446 4.53 9.81 -5.99
N ARG A 447 4.49 8.55 -6.43
CA ARG A 447 5.71 7.79 -6.67
C ARG A 447 6.48 8.42 -7.84
N PRO A 448 7.82 8.60 -7.74
CA PRO A 448 8.64 8.93 -8.89
C PRO A 448 8.49 7.85 -9.98
N SER A 449 8.47 8.23 -11.26
CA SER A 449 8.39 7.26 -12.35
C SER A 449 9.58 6.30 -12.29
N VAL A 450 9.32 5.00 -12.11
CA VAL A 450 10.36 3.97 -12.26
C VAL A 450 10.41 3.52 -13.72
N ALA A 451 11.61 3.16 -14.20
CA ALA A 451 11.84 2.78 -15.61
C ALA A 451 11.05 1.54 -16.07
N SER A 452 10.47 0.77 -15.13
CA SER A 452 9.74 -0.47 -15.39
C SER A 452 8.43 -0.56 -14.59
N ASP A 453 7.53 0.40 -14.74
CA ASP A 453 6.15 0.29 -14.23
C ASP A 453 5.32 -0.59 -15.18
N TYR A 454 5.52 -1.92 -15.10
CA TYR A 454 4.78 -2.90 -15.92
C TYR A 454 3.26 -2.94 -15.61
N TYR A 455 2.82 -2.34 -14.50
CA TYR A 455 1.44 -2.39 -14.02
C TYR A 455 0.76 -1.02 -13.90
N LYS A 456 1.40 0.05 -14.39
CA LYS A 456 0.70 1.33 -14.57
C LYS A 456 -0.36 1.12 -15.66
N PRO A 457 -1.64 1.50 -15.43
CA PRO A 457 -2.64 1.49 -16.50
C PRO A 457 -2.10 2.32 -17.66
N GLN A 458 -1.83 1.68 -18.80
CA GLN A 458 -1.47 2.39 -20.02
C GLN A 458 -2.75 2.98 -20.62
N ASN A 459 -2.65 4.21 -21.12
CA ASN A 459 -3.77 4.99 -21.65
C ASN A 459 -4.54 4.27 -22.75
#